data_AF-T0G5A8-F1
#
_entry.id   AF-T0G5A8-F1
#
_cell.length_a   1.000
_cell.length_b   1.000
_cell.length_c   1.000
_cell.angle_alpha   90.00
_cell.angle_beta   90.00
_cell.angle_gamma   90.00
#
_symmetry.space_group_name_H-M   'P 1'
#
loop_
_entity.id
_entity.type
_entity.pdbx_description
1 polymer ?
#
loop_
_entity_poly.entity_id
_entity_poly.type
_entity_poly.pdbx_seq_one_letter_code
_entity_poly.pdbx_strand_id
1 'polypeptide(L)'
;MRKHPIGNFAMLVQGTIVNEDPRIRRLQFRAWHRGIKEADLAVGGFFDRYHAEWGEEELDWFERFIEEQDADIMAWALGTLPLPEQWRGPMWERFAKMDFVEIGKK
;
A
#
# COMPACT_ATOMS: atom_id res chain seq x y z
N MET A 1 -14.83 14.09 -8.16
CA MET A 1 -13.35 14.03 -8.20
C MET A 1 -12.79 14.70 -6.95
N ARG A 2 -12.62 13.95 -5.84
CA ARG A 2 -11.93 14.49 -4.66
C ARG A 2 -10.43 14.27 -4.86
N LYS A 3 -9.71 15.35 -5.15
CA LYS A 3 -8.25 15.36 -5.01
C LYS A 3 -7.96 15.16 -3.53
N HIS A 4 -7.31 14.06 -3.16
CA HIS A 4 -6.69 13.99 -1.85
C HIS A 4 -5.59 15.06 -1.83
N PRO A 5 -5.57 15.96 -0.83
CA PRO A 5 -4.46 16.87 -0.67
C PRO A 5 -3.26 16.02 -0.30
N ILE A 6 -2.27 15.97 -1.18
CA ILE A 6 -0.91 15.58 -0.85
C ILE A 6 -0.52 16.54 0.29
N GLY A 7 -0.41 16.01 1.50
CA GLY A 7 -0.12 16.79 2.70
C GLY A 7 1.21 17.50 2.51
N ASN A 8 1.16 18.80 2.20
CA ASN A 8 2.31 19.68 2.21
C ASN A 8 2.65 20.00 3.68
N PHE A 9 3.42 19.13 4.32
CA PHE A 9 4.01 19.40 5.63
C PHE A 9 5.40 20.00 5.43
N ALA A 10 5.43 21.29 5.08
CA ALA A 10 6.67 22.05 5.04
C ALA A 10 7.04 22.52 6.45
N MET A 11 8.02 21.85 7.09
CA MET A 11 8.92 22.51 8.05
C MET A 11 10.27 21.78 8.17
N LEU A 12 11.28 22.37 7.52
CA LEU A 12 12.73 22.33 7.80
C LEU A 12 13.42 20.98 8.12
N VAL A 13 14.04 20.36 7.10
CA VAL A 13 15.35 19.70 7.23
C VAL A 13 16.19 20.03 5.99
N GLN A 14 17.43 20.44 6.23
CA GLN A 14 18.46 20.72 5.23
C GLN A 14 18.85 19.46 4.46
N GLY A 15 18.90 19.57 3.13
CA GLY A 15 19.77 18.77 2.26
C GLY A 15 19.38 17.30 2.05
N THR A 16 18.73 17.00 0.93
CA THR A 16 19.15 15.99 -0.05
C THR A 16 18.18 16.05 -1.23
N ILE A 17 18.72 16.14 -2.44
CA ILE A 17 18.01 15.73 -3.65
C ILE A 17 17.49 14.30 -3.41
N VAL A 18 16.18 14.13 -3.25
CA VAL A 18 15.57 12.80 -3.15
C VAL A 18 15.70 12.11 -4.51
N ASN A 19 16.78 11.36 -4.70
CA ASN A 19 16.81 10.29 -5.69
C ASN A 19 15.98 9.15 -5.11
N GLU A 20 14.64 9.30 -5.12
CA GLU A 20 13.72 8.23 -4.79
C GLU A 20 13.99 7.08 -5.77
N ASP A 21 14.26 5.89 -5.23
CA ASP A 21 14.46 4.69 -6.02
C ASP A 21 13.32 4.57 -7.06
N PRO A 22 13.63 4.49 -8.37
CA PRO A 22 12.62 4.36 -9.41
C PRO A 22 11.65 3.20 -9.18
N ARG A 23 12.09 2.13 -8.51
CA ARG A 23 11.24 1.01 -8.11
C ARG A 23 10.18 1.44 -7.10
N ILE A 24 10.60 2.07 -6.00
CA ILE A 24 9.72 2.56 -4.93
C ILE A 24 8.69 3.54 -5.50
N ARG A 25 9.12 4.47 -6.34
CA ARG A 25 8.22 5.44 -6.97
C ARG A 25 7.15 4.78 -7.85
N ARG A 26 7.51 3.74 -8.62
CA ARG A 26 6.55 2.97 -9.42
C ARG A 26 5.57 2.20 -8.53
N LEU A 27 6.06 1.54 -7.48
CA LEU A 27 5.22 0.77 -6.55
C LEU A 27 4.23 1.69 -5.82
N GLN A 28 4.69 2.84 -5.32
CA GLN A 28 3.81 3.81 -4.66
C GLN A 28 2.71 4.32 -5.59
N PHE A 29 3.07 4.68 -6.82
CA PHE A 29 2.09 5.11 -7.81
C PHE A 29 1.02 4.04 -8.03
N ARG A 30 1.44 2.79 -8.26
CA ARG A 30 0.50 1.68 -8.50
C ARG A 30 -0.35 1.32 -7.29
N ALA A 31 0.18 1.46 -6.08
CA ALA A 31 -0.56 1.22 -4.85
C ALA A 31 -1.74 2.19 -4.65
N TRP A 32 -1.60 3.42 -5.17
CA TRP A 32 -2.60 4.50 -5.08
C TRP A 32 -3.41 4.75 -6.37
N HIS A 33 -3.17 3.97 -7.44
CA HIS A 33 -3.86 4.08 -8.72
C HIS A 33 -4.58 2.77 -9.06
N ARG A 34 -5.44 2.34 -8.13
CA ARG A 34 -6.33 1.18 -8.24
C ARG A 34 -7.67 1.60 -8.83
N GLY A 35 -8.50 0.61 -9.18
CA GLY A 35 -9.80 0.81 -9.81
C GLY A 35 -10.92 1.25 -8.85
N ILE A 36 -10.75 1.01 -7.54
CA ILE A 36 -11.70 1.44 -6.50
C ILE A 36 -10.99 2.11 -5.33
N LYS A 37 -11.68 3.07 -4.71
CA LYS A 37 -11.11 3.90 -3.63
C LYS A 37 -10.73 3.07 -2.40
N GLU A 38 -11.51 2.04 -2.09
CA GLU A 38 -11.29 1.17 -0.95
C GLU A 38 -9.96 0.40 -1.11
N ALA A 39 -9.66 -0.05 -2.33
CA ALA A 39 -8.40 -0.72 -2.65
C ALA A 39 -7.21 0.26 -2.62
N ASP A 40 -7.39 1.50 -3.10
CA ASP A 40 -6.36 2.55 -2.97
C ASP A 40 -6.00 2.78 -1.49
N LEU A 41 -7.00 2.92 -0.63
CA LEU A 41 -6.78 3.15 0.80
C LEU A 41 -6.11 1.95 1.48
N ALA A 42 -6.50 0.73 1.10
CA ALA A 42 -5.92 -0.49 1.65
C ALA A 42 -4.47 -0.69 1.19
N VAL A 43 -4.23 -0.71 -0.11
CA VAL A 43 -2.91 -1.03 -0.69
C VAL A 43 -1.96 0.15 -0.54
N GLY A 44 -2.42 1.37 -0.84
CA GLY A 44 -1.65 2.60 -0.69
C GLY A 44 -1.30 2.91 0.77
N GLY A 45 -2.27 2.78 1.68
CA GLY A 45 -2.03 2.98 3.12
C GLY A 45 -1.05 1.98 3.71
N PHE A 46 -1.10 0.71 3.27
CA PHE A 46 -0.12 -0.30 3.67
C PHE A 46 1.28 0.04 3.18
N PHE A 47 1.42 0.43 1.91
CA PHE A 47 2.70 0.84 1.33
C PHE A 47 3.29 2.02 2.08
N ASP A 48 2.56 3.13 2.18
CA ASP A 48 3.06 4.37 2.80
C ASP A 48 3.49 4.15 4.26
N ARG A 49 2.81 3.25 4.98
CA ARG A 49 3.14 2.96 6.39
C ARG A 49 4.38 2.07 6.56
N TYR A 50 4.56 1.05 5.72
CA TYR A 50 5.53 -0.02 6.01
C TYR A 50 6.70 -0.12 5.02
N HIS A 51 6.63 0.50 3.83
CA HIS A 51 7.66 0.30 2.79
C HIS A 51 9.07 0.73 3.20
N ALA A 52 9.21 1.68 4.13
CA ALA A 52 10.51 2.13 4.63
C ALA A 52 11.25 1.05 5.44
N GLU A 53 10.54 0.02 5.92
CA GLU A 53 11.11 -1.11 6.67
C GLU A 53 11.37 -2.35 5.78
N TRP A 54 10.95 -2.31 4.52
CA TRP A 54 11.03 -3.46 3.62
C TRP A 54 12.43 -3.68 3.08
N GLY A 55 12.85 -4.94 3.05
CA GLY A 55 13.99 -5.41 2.27
C GLY A 55 13.56 -5.81 0.86
N GLU A 56 14.49 -6.44 0.13
CA GLU A 56 14.26 -6.91 -1.24
C GLU A 56 13.13 -7.95 -1.31
N GLU A 57 13.04 -8.86 -0.34
CA GLU A 57 12.02 -9.92 -0.34
C GLU A 57 10.60 -9.36 -0.17
N GLU A 58 10.41 -8.37 0.71
CA GLU A 58 9.11 -7.72 0.89
C GLU A 58 8.73 -6.85 -0.31
N LEU A 59 9.72 -6.19 -0.94
CA LEU A 59 9.48 -5.44 -2.17
C LEU A 59 9.08 -6.34 -3.33
N ASP A 60 9.76 -7.49 -3.50
CA ASP A 60 9.40 -8.51 -4.49
C ASP A 60 8.00 -9.08 -4.24
N TRP A 61 7.68 -9.35 -2.97
CA TRP A 61 6.36 -9.81 -2.58
C TRP A 61 5.29 -8.79 -2.94
N PHE A 62 5.50 -7.52 -2.59
CA PHE A 62 4.54 -6.45 -2.83
C PHE A 62 4.37 -6.18 -4.32
N GLU A 63 5.45 -6.15 -5.09
CA GLU A 63 5.43 -5.96 -6.55
C GLU A 63 4.58 -7.02 -7.25
N ARG A 64 4.64 -8.27 -6.78
CA ARG A 64 3.78 -9.34 -7.29
C ARG A 64 2.34 -9.21 -6.80
N PHE A 65 2.15 -8.88 -5.52
CA PHE A 65 0.83 -8.78 -4.90
C PHE A 65 -0.03 -7.67 -5.52
N ILE A 66 0.56 -6.52 -5.85
CA ILE A 66 -0.19 -5.41 -6.48
C ILE A 66 -0.60 -5.69 -7.93
N GLU A 67 -0.23 -6.81 -8.53
CA GLU A 67 -0.79 -7.23 -9.83
C GLU A 67 -2.19 -7.85 -9.70
N GLU A 68 -2.57 -8.28 -8.49
CA GLU A 68 -3.87 -8.91 -8.24
C GLU A 68 -5.02 -7.91 -8.42
N GLN A 69 -6.22 -8.41 -8.70
CA GLN A 69 -7.39 -7.55 -8.92
C GLN A 69 -7.90 -6.95 -7.60
N ASP A 70 -8.40 -5.72 -7.67
CA ASP A 70 -8.95 -5.04 -6.49
C ASP A 70 -10.04 -5.83 -5.77
N ALA A 71 -10.94 -6.45 -6.54
CA ALA A 71 -12.03 -7.25 -5.98
C ALA A 71 -11.49 -8.45 -5.19
N ASP A 72 -10.44 -9.11 -5.69
CA ASP A 72 -9.84 -10.28 -5.06
C ASP A 72 -9.07 -9.87 -3.79
N ILE A 73 -8.24 -8.83 -3.87
CA ILE A 73 -7.51 -8.28 -2.71
C ILE A 73 -8.48 -7.92 -1.58
N MET A 74 -9.56 -7.21 -1.90
CA MET A 74 -10.55 -6.81 -0.91
C MET A 74 -11.34 -8.01 -0.38
N ALA A 75 -11.68 -8.98 -1.23
CA ALA A 75 -12.39 -10.18 -0.80
C ALA A 75 -11.55 -11.04 0.16
N TRP A 76 -10.24 -11.16 -0.07
CA TRP A 76 -9.34 -11.82 0.87
C TRP A 76 -9.22 -11.05 2.18
N ALA A 77 -9.08 -9.72 2.13
CA ALA A 77 -8.95 -8.88 3.32
C ALA A 77 -10.21 -8.92 4.19
N LEU A 78 -11.39 -8.97 3.57
CA LEU A 78 -12.69 -9.10 4.23
C LEU A 78 -13.02 -10.54 4.63
N GLY A 79 -12.20 -11.52 4.23
CA GLY A 79 -12.42 -12.94 4.49
C GLY A 79 -13.60 -13.56 3.72
N THR A 80 -14.08 -12.92 2.65
CA THR A 80 -15.16 -13.44 1.80
C THR A 80 -14.63 -14.42 0.74
N LEU A 81 -13.33 -14.37 0.43
CA LEU A 81 -12.62 -15.39 -0.35
C LEU A 81 -11.44 -15.94 0.47
N PRO A 82 -11.10 -17.23 0.29
CA PRO A 82 -9.91 -17.80 0.93
C PRO A 82 -8.65 -17.19 0.32
N LEU A 83 -7.68 -16.87 1.18
CA LEU A 83 -6.38 -16.38 0.73
C LEU A 83 -5.60 -17.51 0.01
N PRO A 84 -5.12 -17.27 -1.23
CA PRO A 84 -4.22 -18.18 -1.92
C PRO A 84 -2.92 -18.43 -1.15
N GLU A 85 -2.37 -19.64 -1.26
CA GLU A 85 -1.19 -20.07 -0.49
C GLU A 85 0.03 -19.18 -0.72
N GLN A 86 0.23 -18.70 -1.95
CA GLN A 86 1.37 -17.85 -2.31
C GLN A 86 1.39 -16.50 -1.59
N TRP A 87 0.24 -16.06 -1.06
CA TRP A 87 0.11 -14.80 -0.34
C TRP A 87 0.17 -14.98 1.17
N ARG A 88 0.18 -16.22 1.69
CA ARG A 88 0.32 -16.45 3.13
C ARG A 88 1.68 -15.97 3.63
N GLY A 89 1.69 -15.51 4.88
CA GLY A 89 2.90 -15.15 5.60
C GLY A 89 2.84 -13.75 6.20
N PRO A 90 3.97 -13.28 6.74
CA PRO A 90 4.02 -12.08 7.58
C PRO A 90 3.53 -10.80 6.89
N MET A 91 3.79 -10.66 5.59
CA MET A 91 3.34 -9.51 4.79
C MET A 91 1.82 -9.43 4.73
N TRP A 92 1.15 -10.54 4.42
CA TRP A 92 -0.31 -10.59 4.42
C TRP A 92 -0.90 -10.44 5.82
N GLU A 93 -0.33 -11.10 6.82
CA GLU A 93 -0.80 -10.97 8.21
C GLU A 93 -0.74 -9.53 8.70
N ARG A 94 0.25 -8.75 8.24
CA ARG A 94 0.34 -7.32 8.51
C ARG A 94 -0.69 -6.52 7.70
N PHE A 95 -0.85 -6.82 6.41
CA PHE A 95 -1.84 -6.18 5.54
C PHE A 95 -3.28 -6.37 6.04
N ALA A 96 -3.66 -7.60 6.38
CA ALA A 96 -5.01 -7.97 6.78
C ALA A 96 -5.46 -7.35 8.12
N LYS A 97 -4.52 -6.86 8.94
CA LYS A 97 -4.85 -6.11 10.17
C LYS A 97 -5.52 -4.77 9.86
N MET A 98 -5.26 -4.20 8.68
CA MET A 98 -5.79 -2.90 8.22
C MET A 98 -5.69 -1.77 9.26
N ASP A 99 -4.72 -1.83 10.18
CA ASP A 99 -4.51 -0.85 11.25
C ASP A 99 -4.02 0.53 10.75
N PHE A 100 -3.80 0.62 9.44
CA PHE A 100 -3.36 1.78 8.69
C PHE A 100 -4.48 2.50 7.94
N VAL A 101 -5.68 1.91 7.87
CA VAL A 101 -6.82 2.55 7.20
C VAL A 101 -7.61 3.36 8.22
N GLU A 102 -7.37 4.67 8.25
CA GLU A 102 -8.25 5.60 8.96
C GLU A 102 -9.54 5.81 8.14
N ILE A 103 -10.53 4.94 8.34
CA ILE A 103 -11.90 5.24 7.92
C ILE A 103 -12.37 6.37 8.83
N GLY A 104 -12.32 7.60 8.32
CA GLY A 104 -12.65 8.82 9.05
C GLY A 104 -13.82 8.60 9.99
N LYS A 105 -13.56 8.73 11.30
CA LYS A 105 -14.61 8.79 12.31
C LYS A 105 -15.57 9.91 11.89
N LYS A 106 -16.85 9.54 11.86
CA LYS A 106 -17.97 10.39 11.49
C LYS A 106 -18.03 11.64 12.37
#